data_AF-A0A842X8Z5-F1
#
_entry.id   AF-A0A842X8Z5-F1
#
_cell.length_a   1.000
_cell.length_b   1.000
_cell.length_c   1.000
_cell.angle_alpha   90.00
_cell.angle_beta   90.00
_cell.angle_gamma   90.00
#
_symmetry.space_group_name_H-M   'P 1'
#
loop_
_entity.id
_entity.type
_entity.pdbx_description
1 polymer ?
#
loop_
_entity_poly.entity_id
_entity_poly.type
_entity_poly.pdbx_seq_one_letter_code
_entity_poly.pdbx_strand_id
1 'polypeptide(L)' 'MDWFEFNDKNYIVIEDDASRFIIHFGEYEHATAENSIDALRRGIEKYGRPREVMTD' A
#
# COMPACT_ATOMS: atom_id res chain seq x y z
N MET A 1 3.26 -2.42 -4.85
CA MET A 1 2.19 -1.59 -4.24
C MET A 1 1.35 -1.09 -5.38
N ASP A 2 0.04 -1.11 -5.26
CA ASP A 2 -0.83 -0.76 -6.37
C ASP A 2 -2.14 -0.13 -5.87
N TRP A 3 -2.74 0.70 -6.70
CA TRP A 3 -4.02 1.36 -6.48
C TRP A 3 -5.13 0.68 -7.29
N PHE A 4 -6.32 0.59 -6.70
CA PHE A 4 -7.52 0.19 -7.43
C PHE A 4 -8.75 0.93 -6.90
N GLU A 5 -9.75 1.07 -7.77
CA GLU A 5 -11.03 1.69 -7.42
C GLU A 5 -12.10 0.63 -7.18
N PHE A 6 -12.88 0.80 -6.12
CA PHE A 6 -14.03 -0.05 -5.82
C PHE A 6 -15.11 0.77 -5.10
N ASN A 7 -16.37 0.68 -5.55
CA ASN A 7 -17.50 1.43 -4.97
C ASN A 7 -17.22 2.93 -4.76
N ASP A 8 -16.69 3.61 -5.79
CA ASP A 8 -16.36 5.05 -5.77
C ASP A 8 -15.32 5.46 -4.72
N LYS A 9 -14.49 4.51 -4.26
CA LYS A 9 -13.40 4.74 -3.32
C LYS A 9 -12.08 4.23 -3.87
N ASN A 10 -10.99 4.86 -3.44
CA ASN A 10 -9.63 4.47 -3.79
C ASN A 10 -9.05 3.56 -2.72
N TYR A 11 -8.44 2.47 -3.15
CA TYR A 11 -7.79 1.51 -2.27
C TYR A 11 -6.35 1.30 -2.70
N ILE A 12 -5.46 1.16 -1.73
CA ILE A 12 -4.06 0.79 -1.96
C ILE A 12 -3.75 -0.53 -1.27
N VAL A 13 -3.08 -1.42 -2.00
CA VAL A 13 -2.57 -2.69 -1.46
C VAL A 13 -1.04 -2.69 -1.51
N ILE A 14 -0.43 -3.06 -0.40
CA ILE A 14 0.99 -3.36 -0.32
C ILE A 14 1.12 -4.85 0.00
N GLU A 15 1.76 -5.59 -0.88
CA GLU A 15 1.98 -7.03 -0.76
C GLU A 15 3.48 -7.33 -0.75
N ASP A 16 3.88 -8.32 0.03
CA ASP A 16 5.18 -8.97 -0.10
C ASP A 16 5.14 -10.00 -1.25
N ASP A 17 5.96 -9.77 -2.28
CA ASP A 17 5.93 -10.56 -3.51
C ASP A 17 6.29 -12.05 -3.32
N ALA A 18 7.14 -12.36 -2.33
CA ALA A 18 7.59 -13.73 -2.08
C ALA A 18 6.53 -14.59 -1.38
N SER A 19 5.84 -14.02 -0.40
CA SER A 19 4.87 -14.74 0.45
C SER A 19 3.42 -14.51 0.07
N ARG A 20 3.12 -13.54 -0.81
CA ARG A 20 1.77 -13.04 -1.07
C ARG A 20 1.06 -12.48 0.16
N PHE A 21 1.85 -12.04 1.15
CA PHE A 21 1.32 -11.49 2.38
C PHE A 21 0.96 -10.02 2.22
N ILE A 22 -0.27 -9.66 2.57
CA ILE A 22 -0.73 -8.27 2.56
C ILE A 22 -0.12 -7.51 3.74
N ILE A 23 0.87 -6.68 3.46
CA ILE A 23 1.55 -5.80 4.40
C ILE A 23 0.63 -4.65 4.84
N HIS A 24 -0.11 -4.07 3.89
CA HIS A 24 -1.07 -3.01 4.17
C HIS A 24 -2.22 -3.00 3.16
N PHE A 25 -3.40 -2.64 3.66
CA PHE A 25 -4.60 -2.38 2.86
C PHE A 25 -5.23 -1.10 3.40
N GLY A 26 -5.37 -0.07 2.56
CA GLY A 26 -5.86 1.24 2.97
C GLY A 26 -6.93 1.78 2.03
N GLU A 27 -7.95 2.41 2.61
CA GLU A 27 -9.00 3.15 1.89
C GLU A 27 -8.70 4.65 1.98
N TYR A 28 -8.76 5.35 0.85
CA TYR A 28 -8.51 6.78 0.75
C TYR A 28 -9.53 7.45 -0.17
N GLU A 29 -9.73 8.76 0.04
CA GLU A 29 -10.59 9.57 -0.84
C GLU A 29 -9.97 9.72 -2.24
N HIS A 30 -8.64 9.87 -2.31
CA HIS A 30 -7.90 10.10 -3.55
C HIS A 30 -6.62 9.26 -3.60
N ALA A 31 -6.27 8.74 -4.79
CA ALA A 31 -5.00 8.05 -5.06
C ALA A 31 -3.85 9.07 -5.25
N THR A 32 -3.34 9.63 -4.15
CA THR A 32 -2.24 10.60 -4.18
C THR A 32 -0.91 10.03 -3.69
N ALA A 33 0.18 10.74 -3.99
CA ALA A 33 1.52 10.41 -3.50
C ALA A 33 1.58 10.46 -1.96
N GLU A 34 0.95 11.45 -1.34
CA GLU A 34 0.89 11.59 0.11
C GLU A 34 0.21 10.40 0.78
N ASN A 35 -0.90 9.93 0.20
CA ASN A 35 -1.64 8.76 0.71
C ASN A 35 -0.83 7.46 0.49
N SER A 36 -0.09 7.36 -0.61
CA SER A 36 0.82 6.24 -0.87
C SER A 36 1.96 6.18 0.16
N ILE A 37 2.52 7.34 0.53
CA ILE A 37 3.55 7.46 1.57
C ILE A 37 2.98 7.10 2.94
N ASP A 38 1.77 7.54 3.28
CA ASP A 38 1.09 7.18 4.53
C ASP A 38 0.87 5.66 4.63
N ALA A 39 0.34 5.04 3.58
CA ALA A 39 0.13 3.59 3.49
C ALA A 39 1.44 2.81 3.69
N LEU A 40 2.52 3.22 3.02
CA LEU A 40 3.83 2.61 3.17
C LEU A 40 4.39 2.77 4.59
N ARG A 41 4.27 3.96 5.19
CA ARG A 41 4.70 4.20 6.57
C ARG A 41 3.99 3.27 7.54
N ARG A 42 2.67 3.11 7.42
CA ARG A 42 1.89 2.19 8.26
C ARG A 42 2.34 0.74 8.12
N GLY A 43 2.64 0.30 6.90
CA GLY A 43 3.21 -1.02 6.63
C GLY A 43 4.56 -1.21 7.32
N ILE A 44 5.45 -0.22 7.20
CA ILE A 44 6.79 -0.21 7.81
C ILE A 44 6.73 -0.20 9.34
N GLU A 45 5.86 0.62 9.93
CA GLU A 45 5.67 0.67 11.39
C GLU A 45 5.25 -0.68 11.96
N LYS A 46 4.45 -1.45 11.21
CA LYS A 46 3.93 -2.75 11.65
C LYS A 46 4.89 -3.91 11.42
N TYR A 47 5.55 -3.96 10.26
CA TYR A 47 6.33 -5.14 9.83
C TYR A 47 7.81 -4.87 9.57
N GLY A 48 8.25 -3.62 9.75
CA GLY A 48 9.62 -3.19 9.52
C GLY A 48 9.88 -2.70 8.10
N ARG A 49 11.09 -2.16 7.89
CA ARG A 49 11.51 -1.57 6.62
C ARG A 49 11.71 -2.67 5.55
N PRO A 50 11.07 -2.59 4.37
CA PRO A 50 11.34 -3.51 3.27
C PRO A 50 12.73 -3.26 2.70
N ARG A 51 13.32 -4.30 2.08
CA ARG A 51 14.60 -4.16 1.37
C ARG A 51 14.46 -3.30 0.11
N GLU A 52 13.36 -3.45 -0.60
CA GLU A 52 13.08 -2.81 -1.88
C GLU A 52 11.56 -2.61 -2.02
N VAL A 53 11.15 -1.60 -2.79
CA VAL A 53 9.75 -1.34 -3.12
C VAL A 53 9.64 -1.36 -4.65
N MET A 54 8.68 -2.12 -5.16
CA MET A 54 8.33 -2.19 -6.58
C MET A 54 6.88 -1.73 -6.78
N THR A 55 6.70 -0.85 -7.76
CA THR A 55 5.44 -0.30 -8.25
C THR A 55 5.59 -0.16 -9.77
N ASP A 56 4.48 -0.18 -10.51
CA ASP A 56 4.44 0.04 -11.95
C ASP A 56 4.74 1.50 -12.35
#